data_AF-A0A924JIN6-F1
#
_entry.id   AF-A0A924JIN6-F1
#
_cell.length_a   1.000
_cell.length_b   1.000
_cell.length_c   1.000
_cell.angle_alpha   90.00
_cell.angle_beta   90.00
_cell.angle_gamma   90.00
#
_symmetry.space_group_name_H-M   'P 1'
#
loop_
_entity.id
_entity.type
_entity.pdbx_description
1 polymer ?
#
loop_
_entity_poly.entity_id
_entity_poly.type
_entity_poly.pdbx_seq_one_letter_code
_entity_poly.pdbx_strand_id
1 'polypeptide(L)'
;MEGGLWQNAVEEGGQSFGSIGRYTTDLTNVQTGLLAEVKAGQFTGDTLAHVQTVLADITTALSAATASVNGGGDFGSVAAAETALRTSHLDILTVINNDPALATLATQNGATGFLAAPTAFADGVTAATAPHANLADIGAIFNDAASHILGGVNSGNVDLLTHDFTTMVSDMQALMTNQPALFGGLTGVHAETVVRQLDLELTYLAQAGINPDAGRASNDNLLDIIDIVQGDTNLANMASQGGVHGFTPFGDALAPTPAYVDNAAQTTFWADFIAQSNSIGQHAIQAVGAHDAAAIATVTADLQSFEKTVTDFDAAQGGIFQARFDNELLGNTSTLGAEVTKMLEGLQTGNAALVSAAAEEMHANAADVGGNNTPSTGGTYNSDGLTAADVLSTATAATAVAAATPAAAATPAAAATAPAVATPATTDAAAHSADLAAGVDMGHGHLAEMAHHFQHVWG
;
A
#
# COMPACT_ATOMS: atom_id res chain seq x y z
N MET A 1 5.30 -9.57 7.94
CA MET A 1 5.10 -8.34 8.74
C MET A 1 5.39 -7.20 7.78
N GLU A 2 4.35 -6.77 7.10
CA GLU A 2 4.43 -5.74 6.05
C GLU A 2 4.69 -4.38 6.69
N GLY A 3 5.71 -3.66 6.19
CA GLY A 3 5.96 -2.23 6.43
C GLY A 3 6.25 -1.75 7.86
N GLY A 4 6.02 -2.56 8.89
CA GLY A 4 6.40 -2.23 10.27
C GLY A 4 5.54 -1.18 10.97
N LEU A 5 4.46 -0.71 10.34
CA LEU A 5 3.64 0.42 10.81
C LEU A 5 2.28 -0.05 11.34
N TRP A 6 2.25 -0.34 12.63
CA TRP A 6 1.13 -0.97 13.35
C TRP A 6 0.23 0.03 14.09
N GLN A 7 0.36 1.33 13.80
CA GLN A 7 -0.28 2.38 14.58
C GLN A 7 -1.72 2.70 14.15
N ASN A 8 -2.23 2.08 13.07
CA ASN A 8 -3.60 2.36 12.66
C ASN A 8 -4.60 1.47 13.41
N ALA A 9 -5.59 2.09 14.04
CA ALA A 9 -6.72 1.44 14.70
C ALA A 9 -8.08 1.82 14.06
N VAL A 10 -8.06 2.64 13.00
CA VAL A 10 -9.24 3.09 12.27
C VAL A 10 -9.76 1.97 11.37
N GLU A 11 -11.07 1.97 11.11
CA GLU A 11 -11.68 1.05 10.15
C GLU A 11 -11.29 1.44 8.73
N GLU A 12 -10.90 0.45 7.93
CA GLU A 12 -10.29 0.65 6.61
C GLU A 12 -11.23 0.14 5.50
N GLY A 13 -12.45 0.68 5.42
CA GLY A 13 -13.36 0.41 4.31
C GLY A 13 -13.63 -1.07 4.08
N GLY A 14 -14.09 -1.80 5.10
CA GLY A 14 -14.37 -3.24 5.01
C GLY A 14 -13.16 -4.15 5.24
N GLN A 15 -11.94 -3.60 5.38
CA GLN A 15 -10.74 -4.38 5.67
C GLN A 15 -10.49 -4.64 7.18
N SER A 16 -11.48 -4.38 8.04
CA SER A 16 -11.43 -4.45 9.51
C SER A 16 -10.63 -3.33 10.21
N PHE A 17 -10.40 -3.45 11.52
CA PHE A 17 -9.78 -2.42 12.36
C PHE A 17 -8.25 -2.38 12.18
N GLY A 18 -7.79 -1.60 11.22
CA GLY A 18 -6.41 -1.16 11.04
C GLY A 18 -5.34 -2.26 10.95
N SER A 19 -4.09 -1.84 10.71
CA SER A 19 -2.92 -2.75 10.72
C SER A 19 -2.75 -3.45 12.08
N ILE A 20 -3.16 -2.82 13.19
CA ILE A 20 -3.01 -3.39 14.53
C ILE A 20 -3.92 -4.59 14.81
N GLY A 21 -5.15 -4.58 14.32
CA GLY A 21 -6.12 -5.64 14.58
C GLY A 21 -5.72 -6.94 13.88
N ARG A 22 -5.28 -6.81 12.61
CA ARG A 22 -4.69 -7.92 11.85
C ARG A 22 -3.44 -8.45 12.54
N TYR A 23 -2.52 -7.57 12.90
CA TYR A 23 -1.26 -7.94 13.55
C TYR A 23 -1.46 -8.72 14.86
N THR A 24 -2.30 -8.19 15.76
CA THR A 24 -2.57 -8.84 17.06
C THR A 24 -3.30 -10.18 16.90
N THR A 25 -4.16 -10.31 15.88
CA THR A 25 -4.81 -11.58 15.52
C THR A 25 -3.78 -12.61 15.06
N ASP A 26 -2.89 -12.24 14.15
CA ASP A 26 -1.84 -13.13 13.63
C ASP A 26 -0.87 -13.57 14.72
N LEU A 27 -0.38 -12.64 15.55
CA LEU A 27 0.46 -12.97 16.69
C LEU A 27 -0.25 -13.91 17.68
N THR A 28 -1.54 -13.71 17.93
CA THR A 28 -2.32 -14.60 18.80
C THR A 28 -2.43 -16.01 18.21
N ASN A 29 -2.61 -16.11 16.89
CA ASN A 29 -2.64 -17.38 16.19
C ASN A 29 -1.28 -18.10 16.27
N VAL A 30 -0.18 -17.39 16.00
CA VAL A 30 1.19 -17.92 16.12
C VAL A 30 1.47 -18.38 17.55
N GLN A 31 1.15 -17.56 18.55
CA GLN A 31 1.33 -17.91 19.97
C GLN A 31 0.56 -19.20 20.33
N THR A 32 -0.70 -19.29 19.88
CA THR A 32 -1.56 -20.44 20.16
C THR A 32 -1.01 -21.72 19.51
N GLY A 33 -0.58 -21.65 18.25
CA GLY A 33 0.04 -22.77 17.55
C GLY A 33 1.32 -23.24 18.24
N LEU A 34 2.24 -22.31 18.53
CA LEU A 34 3.52 -22.63 19.15
C LEU A 34 3.36 -23.22 20.57
N LEU A 35 2.39 -22.73 21.35
CA LEU A 35 2.03 -23.33 22.65
C LEU A 35 1.50 -24.76 22.51
N ALA A 36 0.76 -25.06 21.45
CA ALA A 36 0.27 -26.41 21.18
C ALA A 36 1.42 -27.37 20.83
N GLU A 37 2.38 -26.92 20.02
CA GLU A 37 3.58 -27.68 19.65
C GLU A 37 4.49 -27.97 20.85
N VAL A 38 4.67 -26.98 21.74
CA VAL A 38 5.37 -27.15 23.03
C VAL A 38 4.66 -28.22 23.88
N LYS A 39 3.33 -28.15 24.01
CA LYS A 39 2.55 -29.16 24.77
C LYS A 39 2.63 -30.56 24.15
N ALA A 40 2.73 -30.63 22.83
CA ALA A 40 2.92 -31.89 22.11
C ALA A 40 4.35 -32.45 22.22
N GLY A 41 5.28 -31.71 22.83
CA GLY A 41 6.67 -32.15 23.01
C GLY A 41 7.48 -32.10 21.72
N GLN A 42 7.15 -31.22 20.77
CA GLN A 42 7.85 -31.11 19.50
C GLN A 42 9.26 -30.50 19.62
N PHE A 43 9.52 -29.76 20.71
CA PHE A 43 10.81 -29.12 20.98
C PHE A 43 11.46 -29.69 22.23
N THR A 44 12.79 -29.81 22.22
CA THR A 44 13.58 -30.28 23.37
C THR A 44 14.90 -29.50 23.45
N GLY A 45 15.58 -29.57 24.61
CA GLY A 45 16.90 -28.96 24.80
C GLY A 45 16.91 -27.45 24.53
N ASP A 46 17.96 -26.98 23.86
CA ASP A 46 18.15 -25.55 23.56
C ASP A 46 17.04 -25.00 22.65
N THR A 47 16.58 -25.77 21.67
CA THR A 47 15.45 -25.38 20.81
C THR A 47 14.18 -25.12 21.60
N LEU A 48 13.90 -25.89 22.67
CA LEU A 48 12.76 -25.60 23.54
C LEU A 48 12.95 -24.29 24.32
N ALA A 49 14.18 -23.99 24.77
CA ALA A 49 14.49 -22.73 25.44
C ALA A 49 14.31 -21.54 24.47
N HIS A 50 14.78 -21.67 23.23
CA HIS A 50 14.59 -20.67 22.17
C HIS A 50 13.11 -20.44 21.84
N VAL A 51 12.31 -21.49 21.74
CA VAL A 51 10.85 -21.37 21.55
C VAL A 51 10.18 -20.67 22.73
N GLN A 52 10.65 -20.87 23.96
CA GLN A 52 10.14 -20.16 25.12
C GLN A 52 10.49 -18.66 25.09
N THR A 53 11.67 -18.31 24.60
CA THR A 53 12.04 -16.90 24.32
C THR A 53 11.09 -16.29 23.30
N VAL A 54 10.88 -16.94 22.15
CA VAL A 54 9.94 -16.48 21.11
C VAL A 54 8.53 -16.27 21.67
N LEU A 55 8.03 -17.19 22.52
CA LEU A 55 6.73 -17.03 23.17
C LEU A 55 6.66 -15.81 24.12
N ALA A 56 7.75 -15.51 24.82
CA ALA A 56 7.86 -14.33 25.68
C ALA A 56 7.88 -13.04 24.85
N ASP A 57 8.59 -13.03 23.72
CA ASP A 57 8.62 -11.90 22.80
C ASP A 57 7.27 -11.68 22.13
N ILE A 58 6.57 -12.73 21.70
CA ILE A 58 5.21 -12.59 21.15
C ILE A 58 4.27 -11.99 22.21
N THR A 59 4.40 -12.38 23.47
CA THR A 59 3.60 -11.79 24.57
C THR A 59 3.88 -10.31 24.74
N THR A 60 5.16 -9.93 24.66
CA THR A 60 5.59 -8.52 24.72
C THR A 60 5.09 -7.75 23.52
N ALA A 61 5.23 -8.29 22.30
CA ALA A 61 4.77 -7.68 21.06
C ALA A 61 3.24 -7.46 21.04
N LEU A 62 2.43 -8.42 21.52
CA LEU A 62 0.98 -8.25 21.66
C LEU A 62 0.62 -7.08 22.58
N SER A 63 1.33 -6.97 23.72
CA SER A 63 1.12 -5.90 24.69
C SER A 63 1.58 -4.55 24.14
N ALA A 64 2.73 -4.54 23.49
CA ALA A 64 3.36 -3.36 22.89
C ALA A 64 2.56 -2.80 21.72
N ALA A 65 2.07 -3.65 20.81
CA ALA A 65 1.18 -3.25 19.73
C ALA A 65 -0.07 -2.58 20.31
N THR A 66 -0.77 -3.23 21.24
CA THR A 66 -1.96 -2.63 21.88
C THR A 66 -1.63 -1.29 22.54
N ALA A 67 -0.47 -1.18 23.18
CA ALA A 67 -0.04 0.03 23.87
C ALA A 67 0.35 1.18 22.91
N SER A 68 0.89 0.90 21.72
CA SER A 68 1.34 1.92 20.77
C SER A 68 0.18 2.81 20.29
N VAL A 69 -1.03 2.26 20.17
CA VAL A 69 -2.24 3.02 19.81
C VAL A 69 -3.05 3.52 21.00
N ASN A 70 -2.68 3.12 22.23
CA ASN A 70 -3.43 3.45 23.46
C ASN A 70 -2.58 4.28 24.44
N GLY A 71 -1.79 5.22 23.92
CA GLY A 71 -1.03 6.18 24.73
C GLY A 71 0.15 5.59 25.50
N GLY A 72 0.61 4.39 25.13
CA GLY A 72 1.81 3.75 25.70
C GLY A 72 1.56 2.71 26.79
N GLY A 73 0.36 2.62 27.34
CA GLY A 73 -0.01 1.60 28.33
C GLY A 73 1.04 1.39 29.43
N ASP A 74 1.38 0.14 29.71
CA ASP A 74 2.37 -0.25 30.74
C ASP A 74 3.83 0.10 30.36
N PHE A 75 4.08 0.46 29.11
CA PHE A 75 5.40 0.94 28.65
C PHE A 75 5.61 2.43 28.96
N GLY A 76 4.57 3.14 29.41
CA GLY A 76 4.63 4.53 29.87
C GLY A 76 4.66 5.58 28.75
N SER A 77 4.92 5.19 27.51
CA SER A 77 4.81 6.06 26.33
C SER A 77 4.64 5.25 25.05
N VAL A 78 4.06 5.89 24.03
CA VAL A 78 3.90 5.30 22.68
C VAL A 78 5.27 4.91 22.10
N ALA A 79 6.25 5.81 22.16
CA ALA A 79 7.62 5.55 21.70
C ALA A 79 8.27 4.32 22.38
N ALA A 80 8.05 4.14 23.70
CA ALA A 80 8.56 2.99 24.43
C ALA A 80 7.85 1.68 24.02
N ALA A 81 6.55 1.73 23.78
CA ALA A 81 5.79 0.58 23.28
C ALA A 81 6.28 0.17 21.88
N GLU A 82 6.48 1.12 20.97
CA GLU A 82 7.00 0.86 19.62
C GLU A 82 8.43 0.32 19.63
N THR A 83 9.27 0.85 20.52
CA THR A 83 10.62 0.32 20.73
C THR A 83 10.56 -1.13 21.19
N ALA A 84 9.70 -1.45 22.16
CA ALA A 84 9.52 -2.82 22.61
C ALA A 84 8.99 -3.74 21.50
N LEU A 85 8.06 -3.24 20.68
CA LEU A 85 7.54 -3.96 19.53
C LEU A 85 8.64 -4.27 18.51
N ARG A 86 9.47 -3.27 18.17
CA ARG A 86 10.67 -3.43 17.34
C ARG A 86 11.60 -4.49 17.88
N THR A 87 11.93 -4.39 19.17
CA THR A 87 12.87 -5.31 19.82
C THR A 87 12.34 -6.74 19.79
N SER A 88 11.09 -6.96 20.18
CA SER A 88 10.49 -8.30 20.14
C SER A 88 10.42 -8.87 18.72
N HIS A 89 10.10 -8.05 17.72
CA HIS A 89 10.15 -8.47 16.32
C HIS A 89 11.53 -8.99 15.92
N LEU A 90 12.58 -8.19 16.16
CA LEU A 90 13.93 -8.53 15.75
C LEU A 90 14.49 -9.70 16.56
N ASP A 91 14.15 -9.83 17.84
CA ASP A 91 14.58 -10.95 18.68
C ASP A 91 13.94 -12.27 18.20
N ILE A 92 12.64 -12.27 17.88
CA ILE A 92 11.96 -13.44 17.30
C ILE A 92 12.67 -13.91 16.02
N LEU A 93 12.94 -13.00 15.08
CA LEU A 93 13.65 -13.33 13.85
C LEU A 93 15.07 -13.84 14.13
N THR A 94 15.78 -13.21 15.06
CA THR A 94 17.16 -13.59 15.43
C THR A 94 17.20 -14.98 16.05
N VAL A 95 16.30 -15.28 16.99
CA VAL A 95 16.23 -16.59 17.65
C VAL A 95 15.90 -17.70 16.64
N ILE A 96 14.92 -17.48 15.77
CA ILE A 96 14.50 -18.48 14.78
C ILE A 96 15.59 -18.72 13.74
N ASN A 97 16.21 -17.66 13.21
CA ASN A 97 17.21 -17.80 12.15
C ASN A 97 18.55 -18.34 12.65
N ASN A 98 18.87 -18.18 13.94
CA ASN A 98 20.11 -18.68 14.53
C ASN A 98 19.99 -20.07 15.18
N ASP A 99 18.78 -20.59 15.40
CA ASP A 99 18.57 -21.99 15.78
C ASP A 99 18.39 -22.85 14.51
N PRO A 100 19.31 -23.79 14.21
CA PRO A 100 19.23 -24.58 12.98
C PRO A 100 17.95 -25.44 12.86
N ALA A 101 17.41 -25.91 13.98
CA ALA A 101 16.18 -26.71 13.98
C ALA A 101 14.97 -25.81 13.69
N LEU A 102 14.89 -24.62 14.31
CA LEU A 102 13.83 -23.66 14.05
C LEU A 102 13.91 -23.09 12.63
N ALA A 103 15.09 -22.70 12.15
CA ALA A 103 15.28 -22.22 10.79
C ALA A 103 14.84 -23.28 9.75
N THR A 104 15.14 -24.56 10.01
CA THR A 104 14.67 -25.65 9.16
C THR A 104 13.15 -25.75 9.21
N LEU A 105 12.52 -25.71 10.39
CA LEU A 105 11.06 -25.78 10.54
C LEU A 105 10.35 -24.59 9.90
N ALA A 106 10.89 -23.39 10.07
CA ALA A 106 10.36 -22.13 9.53
C ALA A 106 10.26 -22.11 8.00
N THR A 107 11.06 -22.95 7.33
CA THR A 107 11.10 -23.07 5.86
C THR A 107 10.48 -24.37 5.34
N GLN A 108 9.94 -25.22 6.22
CA GLN A 108 9.29 -26.47 5.81
C GLN A 108 8.09 -26.18 4.90
N ASN A 109 7.89 -27.06 3.92
CA ASN A 109 6.82 -26.97 2.93
C ASN A 109 6.83 -25.67 2.10
N GLY A 110 7.99 -25.01 1.99
CA GLY A 110 8.13 -23.77 1.24
C GLY A 110 7.61 -22.53 1.97
N ALA A 111 7.43 -22.61 3.29
CA ALA A 111 7.03 -21.46 4.09
C ALA A 111 8.10 -20.36 4.12
N THR A 112 7.65 -19.10 4.14
CA THR A 112 8.47 -17.88 4.17
C THR A 112 8.09 -16.99 5.37
N GLY A 113 7.45 -17.52 6.40
CA GLY A 113 6.88 -16.72 7.49
C GLY A 113 7.88 -16.00 8.41
N PHE A 114 9.17 -16.35 8.35
CA PHE A 114 10.24 -15.77 9.17
C PHE A 114 11.39 -15.20 8.32
N LEU A 115 11.05 -14.50 7.24
CA LEU A 115 12.03 -13.76 6.44
C LEU A 115 12.77 -12.74 7.31
N ALA A 116 14.04 -12.52 6.99
CA ALA A 116 14.84 -11.51 7.65
C ALA A 116 14.23 -10.12 7.40
N ALA A 117 14.26 -9.28 8.44
CA ALA A 117 13.96 -7.87 8.29
C ALA A 117 14.96 -7.19 7.34
N PRO A 118 14.59 -6.07 6.70
CA PRO A 118 15.54 -5.20 6.03
C PRO A 118 16.73 -4.89 6.95
N THR A 119 17.93 -4.95 6.36
CA THR A 119 19.17 -4.84 7.12
C THR A 119 19.41 -3.39 7.53
N ALA A 120 19.51 -3.16 8.84
CA ALA A 120 19.99 -1.89 9.38
C ALA A 120 21.49 -1.71 9.13
N PHE A 121 21.93 -0.46 9.06
CA PHE A 121 23.33 -0.10 9.05
C PHE A 121 24.04 -0.52 10.33
N ALA A 122 25.34 -0.78 10.22
CA ALA A 122 26.18 -1.03 11.38
C ALA A 122 26.33 0.24 12.24
N ASP A 123 26.55 0.06 13.54
CA ASP A 123 26.73 1.17 14.49
C ASP A 123 27.71 2.23 13.98
N GLY A 124 27.25 3.49 13.93
CA GLY A 124 28.03 4.65 13.52
C GLY A 124 28.06 4.91 12.01
N VAL A 125 27.43 4.06 11.20
CA VAL A 125 27.09 4.37 9.81
C VAL A 125 25.74 5.07 9.79
N THR A 126 25.65 6.10 8.96
CA THR A 126 24.45 6.92 8.71
C THR A 126 24.26 7.07 7.22
N ALA A 127 23.07 7.49 6.75
CA ALA A 127 22.86 7.82 5.35
C ALA A 127 23.95 8.74 4.78
N ALA A 128 24.34 9.81 5.49
CA ALA A 128 25.39 10.74 5.05
C ALA A 128 26.79 10.13 4.86
N THR A 129 27.04 8.95 5.42
CA THR A 129 28.35 8.27 5.39
C THR A 129 28.32 6.95 4.63
N ALA A 130 27.13 6.49 4.24
CA ALA A 130 26.96 5.31 3.43
C ALA A 130 27.49 5.55 2.01
N PRO A 131 27.68 4.50 1.20
CA PRO A 131 27.87 4.67 -0.24
C PRO A 131 26.63 5.33 -0.90
N HIS A 132 26.84 6.03 -2.02
CA HIS A 132 25.78 6.73 -2.78
C HIS A 132 25.97 6.60 -4.31
N ALA A 133 26.75 5.61 -4.78
CA ALA A 133 27.24 5.63 -6.16
C ALA A 133 26.22 5.13 -7.19
N ASN A 134 25.26 4.30 -6.76
CA ASN A 134 24.28 3.62 -7.63
C ASN A 134 22.97 3.34 -6.86
N LEU A 135 21.97 2.77 -7.55
CA LEU A 135 20.66 2.49 -6.95
C LEU A 135 20.71 1.46 -5.82
N ALA A 136 21.62 0.47 -5.87
CA ALA A 136 21.76 -0.50 -4.78
C ALA A 136 22.27 0.17 -3.49
N ASP A 137 23.17 1.14 -3.61
CA ASP A 137 23.66 1.93 -2.48
C ASP A 137 22.53 2.78 -1.86
N ILE A 138 21.73 3.45 -2.68
CA ILE A 138 20.55 4.20 -2.23
C ILE A 138 19.55 3.25 -1.55
N GLY A 139 19.31 2.09 -2.15
CA GLY A 139 18.42 1.08 -1.59
C GLY A 139 18.94 0.45 -0.28
N ALA A 140 20.24 0.56 0.02
CA ALA A 140 20.76 0.18 1.33
C ALA A 140 20.38 1.20 2.41
N ILE A 141 20.30 2.50 2.07
CA ILE A 141 19.74 3.54 2.95
C ILE A 141 18.24 3.27 3.16
N PHE A 142 17.52 2.88 2.11
CA PHE A 142 16.12 2.46 2.24
C PHE A 142 15.97 1.29 3.21
N ASN A 143 16.80 0.25 3.08
CA ASN A 143 16.76 -0.90 3.99
C ASN A 143 17.01 -0.51 5.45
N ASP A 144 17.90 0.46 5.70
CA ASP A 144 18.15 0.98 7.03
C ASP A 144 16.92 1.68 7.60
N ALA A 145 16.34 2.61 6.83
CA ALA A 145 15.12 3.30 7.20
C ALA A 145 13.94 2.33 7.43
N ALA A 146 13.73 1.41 6.49
CA ALA A 146 12.73 0.34 6.57
C ALA A 146 12.94 -0.55 7.79
N SER A 147 14.19 -0.84 8.15
CA SER A 147 14.49 -1.48 9.42
C SER A 147 14.00 -0.59 10.55
N HIS A 148 14.47 0.64 10.67
CA HIS A 148 14.18 1.55 11.78
C HIS A 148 12.69 1.90 11.98
N ILE A 149 11.87 1.76 10.93
CA ILE A 149 10.42 1.93 10.97
C ILE A 149 9.71 0.71 11.61
N LEU A 150 10.32 -0.48 11.63
CA LEU A 150 9.74 -1.64 12.30
C LEU A 150 9.40 -1.29 13.75
N GLY A 151 8.10 -1.31 14.08
CA GLY A 151 7.58 -0.98 15.40
C GLY A 151 6.83 0.35 15.44
N GLY A 152 7.04 1.24 14.47
CA GLY A 152 6.38 2.55 14.38
C GLY A 152 7.35 3.73 14.20
N VAL A 153 6.81 4.88 13.83
CA VAL A 153 7.53 6.16 13.81
C VAL A 153 7.18 6.93 15.09
N ASN A 154 8.22 7.36 15.80
CA ASN A 154 8.10 8.11 17.05
C ASN A 154 9.25 9.12 17.22
N SER A 155 9.21 9.85 18.33
CA SER A 155 10.22 10.86 18.68
C SER A 155 11.65 10.32 18.80
N GLY A 156 11.84 9.01 18.91
CA GLY A 156 13.16 8.38 19.01
C GLY A 156 13.81 8.05 17.66
N ASN A 157 13.04 7.93 16.57
CA ASN A 157 13.55 7.57 15.25
C ASN A 157 13.18 8.57 14.13
N VAL A 158 12.19 9.43 14.31
CA VAL A 158 11.69 10.32 13.24
C VAL A 158 12.78 11.22 12.62
N ASP A 159 13.74 11.72 13.42
CA ASP A 159 14.82 12.57 12.91
C ASP A 159 15.80 11.78 12.02
N LEU A 160 16.10 10.53 12.39
CA LEU A 160 16.93 9.62 11.58
C LEU A 160 16.22 9.31 10.27
N LEU A 161 14.95 8.90 10.34
CA LEU A 161 14.16 8.57 9.16
C LEU A 161 14.04 9.77 8.21
N THR A 162 13.73 10.95 8.74
CA THR A 162 13.66 12.19 7.95
C THR A 162 14.98 12.44 7.20
N HIS A 163 16.12 12.21 7.85
CA HIS A 163 17.43 12.37 7.23
C HIS A 163 17.68 11.34 6.13
N ASP A 164 17.35 10.07 6.37
CA ASP A 164 17.53 8.99 5.41
C ASP A 164 16.67 9.22 4.15
N PHE A 165 15.37 9.51 4.32
CA PHE A 165 14.47 9.81 3.20
C PHE A 165 14.89 11.06 2.43
N THR A 166 15.29 12.14 3.11
CA THR A 166 15.81 13.34 2.43
C THR A 166 17.04 13.02 1.59
N THR A 167 17.92 12.14 2.11
CA THR A 167 19.13 11.71 1.40
C THR A 167 18.76 10.88 0.17
N MET A 168 17.85 9.91 0.32
CA MET A 168 17.38 9.09 -0.81
C MET A 168 16.72 9.92 -1.91
N VAL A 169 15.88 10.90 -1.58
CA VAL A 169 15.28 11.82 -2.57
C VAL A 169 16.36 12.54 -3.37
N SER A 170 17.34 13.14 -2.67
CA SER A 170 18.44 13.86 -3.32
C SER A 170 19.29 12.94 -4.21
N ASP A 171 19.62 11.75 -3.72
CA ASP A 171 20.48 10.82 -4.45
C ASP A 171 19.78 10.19 -5.65
N MET A 172 18.50 9.86 -5.54
CA MET A 172 17.70 9.37 -6.67
C MET A 172 17.62 10.43 -7.77
N GLN A 173 17.29 11.67 -7.42
CA GLN A 173 17.26 12.78 -8.37
C GLN A 173 18.63 13.02 -9.03
N ALA A 174 19.71 12.97 -8.26
CA ALA A 174 21.07 13.09 -8.77
C ALA A 174 21.43 11.91 -9.70
N LEU A 175 21.07 10.68 -9.34
CA LEU A 175 21.32 9.48 -10.11
C LEU A 175 20.59 9.54 -11.46
N MET A 176 19.31 9.88 -11.46
CA MET A 176 18.50 10.05 -12.67
C MET A 176 19.04 11.15 -13.58
N THR A 177 19.49 12.27 -13.01
CA THR A 177 20.06 13.40 -13.76
C THR A 177 21.42 13.06 -14.36
N ASN A 178 22.29 12.38 -13.60
CA ASN A 178 23.66 12.08 -14.02
C ASN A 178 23.74 10.87 -14.95
N GLN A 179 22.77 9.95 -14.88
CA GLN A 179 22.75 8.72 -15.66
C GLN A 179 21.39 8.51 -16.38
N PRO A 180 20.91 9.47 -17.19
CA PRO A 180 19.57 9.42 -17.78
C PRO A 180 19.36 8.22 -18.71
N ALA A 181 20.44 7.64 -19.26
CA ALA A 181 20.38 6.44 -20.08
C ALA A 181 19.90 5.18 -19.31
N LEU A 182 19.99 5.18 -17.98
CA LEU A 182 19.47 4.10 -17.13
C LEU A 182 17.96 4.18 -16.91
N PHE A 183 17.36 5.35 -17.15
CA PHE A 183 15.99 5.68 -16.78
C PHE A 183 15.16 6.09 -18.01
N GLY A 184 15.31 5.36 -19.11
CA GLY A 184 14.51 5.57 -20.32
C GLY A 184 13.17 4.83 -20.27
N GLY A 185 12.16 5.35 -20.96
CA GLY A 185 10.85 4.70 -21.08
C GLY A 185 10.17 4.49 -19.72
N LEU A 186 9.54 3.33 -19.54
CA LEU A 186 8.76 3.01 -18.35
C LEU A 186 9.60 3.02 -17.06
N THR A 187 10.84 2.51 -17.10
CA THR A 187 11.80 2.59 -15.98
C THR A 187 12.04 4.03 -15.50
N GLY A 188 11.99 5.01 -16.42
CA GLY A 188 12.09 6.43 -16.05
C GLY A 188 10.84 7.01 -15.41
N VAL A 189 9.65 6.46 -15.73
CA VAL A 189 8.39 6.80 -15.06
C VAL A 189 8.41 6.21 -13.65
N HIS A 190 8.70 4.92 -13.52
CA HIS A 190 8.84 4.24 -12.24
C HIS A 190 9.85 4.89 -11.29
N ALA A 191 11.04 5.25 -11.79
CA ALA A 191 12.05 5.93 -10.96
C ALA A 191 11.58 7.32 -10.48
N GLU A 192 10.81 8.05 -11.31
CA GLU A 192 10.19 9.31 -10.90
C GLU A 192 9.11 9.08 -9.83
N THR A 193 8.30 8.02 -9.97
CA THR A 193 7.32 7.63 -8.96
C THR A 193 8.01 7.32 -7.63
N VAL A 194 9.09 6.53 -7.63
CA VAL A 194 9.88 6.25 -6.40
C VAL A 194 10.35 7.54 -5.73
N VAL A 195 10.88 8.51 -6.49
CA VAL A 195 11.29 9.82 -5.93
C VAL A 195 10.12 10.53 -5.25
N ARG A 196 8.93 10.48 -5.85
CA ARG A 196 7.73 11.13 -5.33
C ARG A 196 7.18 10.43 -4.09
N GLN A 197 7.18 9.10 -4.05
CA GLN A 197 6.81 8.35 -2.85
C GLN A 197 7.79 8.59 -1.69
N LEU A 198 9.09 8.70 -1.98
CA LEU A 198 10.09 9.08 -0.97
C LEU A 198 9.85 10.49 -0.41
N ASP A 199 9.43 11.44 -1.24
CA ASP A 199 9.07 12.81 -0.80
C ASP A 199 7.73 12.84 -0.05
N LEU A 200 6.75 12.04 -0.47
CA LEU A 200 5.49 11.87 0.23
C LEU A 200 5.70 11.28 1.62
N GLU A 201 6.62 10.33 1.76
CA GLU A 201 6.95 9.75 3.07
C GLU A 201 7.49 10.81 4.05
N LEU A 202 8.26 11.80 3.60
CA LEU A 202 8.68 12.93 4.45
C LEU A 202 7.48 13.70 5.01
N THR A 203 6.39 13.81 4.25
CA THR A 203 5.14 14.45 4.70
C THR A 203 4.50 13.64 5.83
N TYR A 204 4.50 12.30 5.73
CA TYR A 204 3.89 11.43 6.73
C TYR A 204 4.74 11.20 7.97
N LEU A 205 6.07 11.17 7.84
CA LEU A 205 6.99 11.22 8.98
C LEU A 205 6.74 12.47 9.84
N ALA A 206 6.50 13.62 9.21
CA ALA A 206 6.18 14.86 9.92
C ALA A 206 4.80 14.83 10.62
N GLN A 207 3.92 13.89 10.25
CA GLN A 207 2.61 13.68 10.84
C GLN A 207 2.58 12.55 11.88
N ALA A 208 3.68 11.85 12.10
CA ALA A 208 3.77 10.78 13.08
C ALA A 208 3.36 11.26 14.49
N GLY A 209 2.43 10.53 15.12
CA GLY A 209 1.85 10.89 16.42
C GLY A 209 0.91 12.11 16.41
N ILE A 210 0.65 12.71 15.25
CA ILE A 210 -0.29 13.83 15.07
C ILE A 210 -1.54 13.35 14.32
N ASN A 211 -1.34 12.73 13.15
CA ASN A 211 -2.42 12.18 12.34
C ASN A 211 -2.53 10.66 12.62
N PRO A 212 -3.68 10.16 13.07
CA PRO A 212 -3.87 8.72 13.31
C PRO A 212 -3.74 7.86 12.04
N ASP A 213 -3.93 8.45 10.86
CA ASP A 213 -3.87 7.73 9.59
C ASP A 213 -2.45 7.75 8.96
N ALA A 214 -1.51 8.55 9.49
CA ALA A 214 -0.16 8.67 8.91
C ALA A 214 0.61 7.35 8.87
N GLY A 215 0.44 6.49 9.88
CA GLY A 215 1.07 5.18 9.89
C GLY A 215 0.56 4.26 8.77
N ARG A 216 -0.70 4.43 8.33
CA ARG A 216 -1.22 3.69 7.17
C ARG A 216 -0.60 4.19 5.88
N ALA A 217 -0.56 5.50 5.68
CA ALA A 217 0.03 6.08 4.48
C ALA A 217 1.51 5.78 4.33
N SER A 218 2.27 5.87 5.43
CA SER A 218 3.67 5.48 5.41
C SER A 218 3.88 4.01 5.08
N ASN A 219 2.95 3.12 5.49
CA ASN A 219 3.05 1.71 5.13
C ASN A 219 2.90 1.51 3.62
N ASP A 220 1.96 2.23 3.01
CA ASP A 220 1.71 2.16 1.57
C ASP A 220 2.90 2.70 0.81
N ASN A 221 3.36 3.93 1.10
CA ASN A 221 4.56 4.49 0.48
C ASN A 221 5.78 3.55 0.49
N LEU A 222 6.01 2.82 1.59
CA LEU A 222 7.13 1.88 1.67
C LEU A 222 6.95 0.63 0.80
N LEU A 223 5.75 0.03 0.82
CA LEU A 223 5.44 -1.15 0.01
C LEU A 223 5.49 -0.79 -1.47
N ASP A 224 4.85 0.30 -1.85
CA ASP A 224 4.90 0.93 -3.16
C ASP A 224 6.31 1.10 -3.71
N ILE A 225 7.21 1.70 -2.93
CA ILE A 225 8.60 1.90 -3.35
C ILE A 225 9.28 0.56 -3.61
N ILE A 226 9.07 -0.43 -2.74
CA ILE A 226 9.61 -1.78 -2.91
C ILE A 226 9.06 -2.38 -4.19
N ASP A 227 7.75 -2.36 -4.36
CA ASP A 227 7.06 -3.06 -5.42
C ASP A 227 7.34 -2.45 -6.80
N ILE A 228 7.45 -1.12 -6.91
CA ILE A 228 7.96 -0.47 -8.13
C ILE A 228 9.37 -0.95 -8.46
N VAL A 229 10.27 -0.92 -7.48
CA VAL A 229 11.68 -1.26 -7.71
C VAL A 229 11.82 -2.73 -8.07
N GLN A 230 11.07 -3.63 -7.42
CA GLN A 230 11.14 -5.06 -7.66
C GLN A 230 10.35 -5.49 -8.92
N GLY A 231 9.26 -4.79 -9.24
CA GLY A 231 8.43 -5.01 -10.41
C GLY A 231 9.08 -4.54 -11.71
N ASP A 232 9.86 -3.45 -11.67
CA ASP A 232 10.66 -3.02 -12.81
C ASP A 232 11.97 -3.80 -12.92
N THR A 233 12.10 -4.61 -13.97
CA THR A 233 13.28 -5.45 -14.18
C THR A 233 14.59 -4.66 -14.22
N ASN A 234 14.60 -3.43 -14.75
CA ASN A 234 15.82 -2.61 -14.78
C ASN A 234 16.13 -2.04 -13.39
N LEU A 235 15.12 -1.52 -12.66
CA LEU A 235 15.30 -1.05 -11.29
C LEU A 235 15.76 -2.18 -10.37
N ALA A 236 15.14 -3.35 -10.42
CA ALA A 236 15.51 -4.52 -9.62
C ALA A 236 16.97 -4.94 -9.86
N ASN A 237 17.39 -4.96 -11.14
CA ASN A 237 18.78 -5.24 -11.52
C ASN A 237 19.74 -4.16 -11.01
N MET A 238 19.34 -2.89 -11.05
CA MET A 238 20.13 -1.77 -10.52
C MET A 238 20.24 -1.80 -8.99
N ALA A 239 19.16 -2.17 -8.29
CA ALA A 239 19.09 -2.31 -6.84
C ALA A 239 19.90 -3.51 -6.31
N SER A 240 20.32 -4.44 -7.18
CA SER A 240 21.12 -5.62 -6.85
C SER A 240 22.61 -5.52 -7.26
N GLN A 241 23.07 -4.33 -7.68
CA GLN A 241 24.43 -4.15 -8.18
C GLN A 241 25.49 -4.33 -7.09
N GLY A 242 26.66 -4.87 -7.48
CA GLY A 242 27.80 -5.01 -6.57
C GLY A 242 27.62 -6.01 -5.42
N GLY A 243 26.56 -6.83 -5.45
CA GLY A 243 26.21 -7.74 -4.35
C GLY A 243 25.51 -7.05 -3.17
N VAL A 244 25.16 -5.77 -3.32
CA VAL A 244 24.25 -5.06 -2.41
C VAL A 244 22.82 -5.34 -2.88
N HIS A 245 21.92 -5.61 -1.95
CA HIS A 245 20.50 -5.85 -2.22
C HIS A 245 19.67 -4.73 -1.58
N GLY A 246 19.54 -3.61 -2.27
CA GLY A 246 18.73 -2.48 -1.84
C GLY A 246 17.22 -2.75 -2.04
N PHE A 247 16.37 -1.98 -1.36
CA PHE A 247 14.90 -2.08 -1.45
C PHE A 247 14.40 -3.51 -1.20
N THR A 248 14.91 -4.12 -0.12
CA THR A 248 14.58 -5.50 0.25
C THR A 248 13.09 -5.61 0.56
N PRO A 249 12.36 -6.57 -0.04
CA PRO A 249 10.95 -6.79 0.26
C PRO A 249 10.70 -7.06 1.73
N PHE A 250 9.57 -6.55 2.24
CA PHE A 250 9.01 -7.06 3.48
C PHE A 250 8.46 -8.47 3.26
N GLY A 251 8.32 -9.23 4.34
CA GLY A 251 7.65 -10.52 4.26
C GLY A 251 6.13 -10.34 4.14
N ASP A 252 5.56 -10.95 3.10
CA ASP A 252 4.13 -10.95 2.76
C ASP A 252 3.21 -11.26 3.95
N ALA A 253 2.00 -10.73 3.92
CA ALA A 253 0.91 -11.16 4.77
C ALA A 253 0.58 -12.64 4.53
N LEU A 254 0.12 -13.31 5.59
CA LEU A 254 -0.30 -14.72 5.51
C LEU A 254 -1.54 -14.93 4.63
N ALA A 255 -2.35 -13.88 4.49
CA ALA A 255 -3.51 -13.85 3.61
C ALA A 255 -3.52 -12.50 2.88
N PRO A 256 -3.98 -12.46 1.61
CA PRO A 256 -4.11 -11.20 0.89
C PRO A 256 -4.96 -10.19 1.64
N THR A 257 -4.55 -8.92 1.61
CA THR A 257 -5.36 -7.81 2.10
C THR A 257 -6.71 -7.82 1.36
N PRO A 258 -7.85 -7.79 2.07
CA PRO A 258 -9.15 -7.65 1.40
C PRO A 258 -9.22 -6.33 0.63
N ALA A 259 -9.92 -6.27 -0.50
CA ALA A 259 -10.14 -5.02 -1.22
C ALA A 259 -10.89 -3.98 -0.36
N TYR A 260 -10.58 -2.70 -0.55
CA TYR A 260 -11.27 -1.57 0.06
C TYR A 260 -12.68 -1.43 -0.54
N VAL A 261 -13.70 -1.40 0.31
CA VAL A 261 -15.10 -1.27 -0.08
C VAL A 261 -15.47 0.19 -0.17
N ASP A 262 -15.80 0.63 -1.38
CA ASP A 262 -16.13 2.01 -1.65
C ASP A 262 -17.48 2.42 -1.06
N ASN A 263 -17.63 3.73 -0.85
CA ASN A 263 -18.93 4.40 -0.80
C ASN A 263 -19.40 4.79 -2.22
N ALA A 264 -20.63 5.30 -2.36
CA ALA A 264 -21.18 5.62 -3.68
C ALA A 264 -20.40 6.70 -4.46
N ALA A 265 -19.80 7.68 -3.76
CA ALA A 265 -19.01 8.73 -4.39
C ALA A 265 -17.65 8.18 -4.85
N GLN A 266 -16.98 7.40 -4.01
CA GLN A 266 -15.75 6.68 -4.34
C GLN A 266 -15.97 5.72 -5.51
N THR A 267 -17.12 5.03 -5.54
CA THR A 267 -17.43 4.13 -6.65
C THR A 267 -17.48 4.83 -8.00
N THR A 268 -18.12 6.01 -8.03
CA THR A 268 -18.20 6.84 -9.23
C THR A 268 -16.83 7.40 -9.60
N PHE A 269 -16.09 7.87 -8.59
CA PHE A 269 -14.75 8.40 -8.75
C PHE A 269 -13.80 7.37 -9.38
N TRP A 270 -13.70 6.15 -8.84
CA TRP A 270 -12.82 5.12 -9.40
C TRP A 270 -13.22 4.71 -10.81
N ALA A 271 -14.52 4.65 -11.08
CA ALA A 271 -14.99 4.39 -12.45
C ALA A 271 -14.56 5.48 -13.44
N ASP A 272 -14.63 6.74 -13.03
CA ASP A 272 -14.18 7.89 -13.83
C ASP A 272 -12.65 7.97 -13.90
N PHE A 273 -11.93 7.61 -12.84
CA PHE A 273 -10.46 7.56 -12.80
C PHE A 273 -9.93 6.56 -13.83
N ILE A 274 -10.39 5.31 -13.75
CA ILE A 274 -9.98 4.24 -14.67
C ILE A 274 -10.31 4.61 -16.12
N ALA A 275 -11.55 5.07 -16.35
CA ALA A 275 -11.97 5.46 -17.70
C ALA A 275 -11.15 6.61 -18.28
N GLN A 276 -10.81 7.62 -17.47
CA GLN A 276 -10.02 8.77 -17.92
C GLN A 276 -8.56 8.41 -18.12
N SER A 277 -7.94 7.66 -17.21
CA SER A 277 -6.55 7.18 -17.38
C SER A 277 -6.38 6.48 -18.72
N ASN A 278 -7.28 5.54 -19.02
CA ASN A 278 -7.25 4.79 -20.28
C ASN A 278 -7.52 5.67 -21.51
N SER A 279 -8.56 6.50 -21.46
CA SER A 279 -8.98 7.30 -22.62
C SER A 279 -7.98 8.41 -22.94
N ILE A 280 -7.48 9.11 -21.92
CA ILE A 280 -6.48 10.17 -22.08
C ILE A 280 -5.17 9.57 -22.61
N GLY A 281 -4.72 8.44 -22.05
CA GLY A 281 -3.53 7.73 -22.52
C GLY A 281 -3.61 7.35 -24.00
N GLN A 282 -4.75 6.79 -24.44
CA GLN A 282 -4.97 6.46 -25.85
C GLN A 282 -4.97 7.69 -26.75
N HIS A 283 -5.62 8.78 -26.33
CA HIS A 283 -5.61 10.04 -27.09
C HIS A 283 -4.21 10.66 -27.17
N ALA A 284 -3.41 10.57 -26.11
CA ALA A 284 -2.05 11.07 -26.10
C ALA A 284 -1.16 10.34 -27.12
N ILE A 285 -1.22 9.02 -27.15
CA ILE A 285 -0.49 8.17 -28.12
C ILE A 285 -0.88 8.54 -29.55
N GLN A 286 -2.18 8.70 -29.82
CA GLN A 286 -2.67 9.09 -31.15
C GLN A 286 -2.18 10.49 -31.54
N ALA A 287 -2.29 11.46 -30.63
CA ALA A 287 -1.92 12.86 -30.86
C ALA A 287 -0.43 13.01 -31.17
N VAL A 288 0.45 12.37 -30.38
CA VAL A 288 1.90 12.43 -30.59
C VAL A 288 2.33 11.70 -31.87
N GLY A 289 1.74 10.54 -32.15
CA GLY A 289 2.04 9.74 -33.34
C GLY A 289 1.61 10.41 -34.65
N ALA A 290 0.51 11.18 -34.61
CA ALA A 290 0.05 11.99 -35.73
C ALA A 290 0.78 13.33 -35.86
N HIS A 291 1.59 13.72 -34.87
CA HIS A 291 2.16 15.06 -34.73
C HIS A 291 1.09 16.17 -34.79
N ASP A 292 -0.09 15.91 -34.24
CA ASP A 292 -1.23 16.84 -34.28
C ASP A 292 -1.16 17.82 -33.10
N ALA A 293 -0.72 19.04 -33.38
CA ALA A 293 -0.56 20.09 -32.37
C ALA A 293 -1.89 20.48 -31.68
N ALA A 294 -3.03 20.38 -32.36
CA ALA A 294 -4.33 20.71 -31.77
C ALA A 294 -4.81 19.58 -30.83
N ALA A 295 -4.60 18.33 -31.24
CA ALA A 295 -4.88 17.17 -30.39
C ALA A 295 -3.97 17.16 -29.15
N ILE A 296 -2.66 17.43 -29.32
CA ILE A 296 -1.70 17.55 -28.22
C ILE A 296 -2.12 18.62 -27.22
N ALA A 297 -2.58 19.79 -27.70
CA ALA A 297 -3.07 20.86 -26.82
C ALA A 297 -4.33 20.45 -26.05
N THR A 298 -5.22 19.67 -26.68
CA THR A 298 -6.43 19.14 -26.02
C THR A 298 -6.06 18.15 -24.92
N VAL A 299 -5.24 17.15 -25.24
CA VAL A 299 -4.78 16.14 -24.28
C VAL A 299 -4.03 16.77 -23.11
N THR A 300 -3.21 17.80 -23.38
CA THR A 300 -2.50 18.55 -22.32
C THR A 300 -3.47 19.19 -21.33
N ALA A 301 -4.56 19.79 -21.83
CA ALA A 301 -5.58 20.39 -20.97
C ALA A 301 -6.38 19.32 -20.21
N ASP A 302 -6.70 18.20 -20.86
CA ASP A 302 -7.41 17.08 -20.23
C ASP A 302 -6.58 16.47 -19.09
N LEU A 303 -5.27 16.25 -19.28
CA LEU A 303 -4.35 15.77 -18.23
C LEU A 303 -4.33 16.69 -17.01
N GLN A 304 -4.20 18.00 -17.23
CA GLN A 304 -4.17 18.98 -16.13
C GLN A 304 -5.52 19.05 -15.39
N SER A 305 -6.63 18.92 -16.11
CA SER A 305 -7.96 18.87 -15.51
C SER A 305 -8.18 17.57 -14.74
N PHE A 306 -7.69 16.46 -15.27
CA PHE A 306 -7.80 15.14 -14.66
C PHE A 306 -7.02 15.09 -13.34
N GLU A 307 -5.72 15.41 -13.36
CA GLU A 307 -4.88 15.48 -12.15
C GLU A 307 -5.52 16.37 -11.08
N LYS A 308 -5.98 17.57 -11.47
CA LYS A 308 -6.65 18.48 -10.54
C LYS A 308 -7.91 17.87 -9.92
N THR A 309 -8.75 17.24 -10.74
CA THR A 309 -10.02 16.65 -10.27
C THR A 309 -9.75 15.51 -9.30
N VAL A 310 -8.74 14.70 -9.58
CA VAL A 310 -8.28 13.61 -8.72
C VAL A 310 -7.81 14.13 -7.37
N THR A 311 -6.88 15.10 -7.36
CA THR A 311 -6.37 15.69 -6.11
C THR A 311 -7.46 16.40 -5.30
N ASP A 312 -8.38 17.10 -5.96
CA ASP A 312 -9.50 17.76 -5.27
C ASP A 312 -10.46 16.73 -4.64
N PHE A 313 -10.70 15.59 -5.29
CA PHE A 313 -11.57 14.54 -4.75
C PHE A 313 -10.96 13.88 -3.53
N ASP A 314 -9.69 13.51 -3.64
CA ASP A 314 -8.93 12.87 -2.57
C ASP A 314 -8.87 13.73 -1.30
N ALA A 315 -8.48 15.00 -1.44
CA ALA A 315 -8.50 15.96 -0.33
C ALA A 315 -9.90 16.19 0.26
N ALA A 316 -10.97 16.01 -0.53
CA ALA A 316 -12.34 16.12 -0.06
C ALA A 316 -12.84 14.88 0.69
N GLN A 317 -12.26 13.69 0.44
CA GLN A 317 -12.55 12.49 1.23
C GLN A 317 -11.89 12.57 2.61
N GLY A 318 -10.60 12.91 2.65
CA GLY A 318 -9.83 12.96 3.88
C GLY A 318 -9.73 11.62 4.63
N GLY A 319 -9.16 11.68 5.84
CA GLY A 319 -9.06 10.53 6.75
C GLY A 319 -8.39 9.31 6.11
N ILE A 320 -8.93 8.13 6.40
CA ILE A 320 -8.35 6.86 5.96
C ILE A 320 -8.38 6.63 4.44
N PHE A 321 -9.31 7.25 3.71
CA PHE A 321 -9.30 7.18 2.26
C PHE A 321 -8.09 7.93 1.73
N GLN A 322 -7.94 9.18 2.16
CA GLN A 322 -6.82 10.01 1.74
C GLN A 322 -5.47 9.37 2.11
N ALA A 323 -5.34 8.86 3.34
CA ALA A 323 -4.12 8.19 3.78
C ALA A 323 -3.79 6.91 3.00
N ARG A 324 -4.75 6.31 2.31
CA ARG A 324 -4.53 5.10 1.50
C ARG A 324 -4.22 5.39 0.04
N PHE A 325 -4.57 6.60 -0.42
CA PHE A 325 -4.57 6.91 -1.84
C PHE A 325 -3.81 8.21 -2.16
N ASP A 326 -3.21 8.89 -1.19
CA ASP A 326 -2.34 10.05 -1.43
C ASP A 326 -1.17 9.67 -2.35
N ASN A 327 -0.62 8.47 -2.17
CA ASN A 327 0.42 7.84 -2.98
C ASN A 327 0.00 7.72 -4.46
N GLU A 328 -1.27 7.48 -4.79
CA GLU A 328 -1.77 7.50 -6.18
C GLU A 328 -2.34 8.84 -6.64
N LEU A 329 -2.91 9.66 -5.74
CA LEU A 329 -3.82 10.76 -6.08
C LEU A 329 -3.35 12.18 -5.67
N LEU A 330 -2.38 12.31 -4.76
CA LEU A 330 -1.95 13.60 -4.20
C LEU A 330 -1.09 14.43 -5.18
N GLY A 331 -1.71 14.86 -6.27
CA GLY A 331 -1.15 15.80 -7.25
C GLY A 331 0.27 15.44 -7.66
N ASN A 332 1.17 16.43 -7.63
CA ASN A 332 2.56 16.27 -8.05
C ASN A 332 3.40 15.34 -7.16
N THR A 333 2.94 14.85 -6.01
CA THR A 333 3.72 13.90 -5.17
C THR A 333 3.25 12.46 -5.32
N SER A 334 2.33 12.19 -6.24
CA SER A 334 1.73 10.87 -6.45
C SER A 334 2.23 10.16 -7.71
N THR A 335 1.87 8.87 -7.83
CA THR A 335 2.03 8.06 -9.05
C THR A 335 1.37 8.74 -10.25
N LEU A 336 0.10 9.18 -10.13
CA LEU A 336 -0.56 9.93 -11.21
C LEU A 336 0.21 11.21 -11.58
N GLY A 337 0.76 11.92 -10.59
CA GLY A 337 1.59 13.10 -10.81
C GLY A 337 2.84 12.80 -11.65
N ALA A 338 3.50 11.67 -11.39
CA ALA A 338 4.65 11.20 -12.18
C ALA A 338 4.24 10.91 -13.63
N GLU A 339 3.17 10.14 -13.81
CA GLU A 339 2.60 9.79 -15.12
C GLU A 339 2.25 11.02 -15.94
N VAL A 340 1.48 11.95 -15.37
CA VAL A 340 1.07 13.20 -16.01
C VAL A 340 2.30 14.03 -16.38
N THR A 341 3.30 14.13 -15.48
CA THR A 341 4.55 14.86 -15.76
C THR A 341 5.27 14.26 -16.97
N LYS A 342 5.45 12.94 -17.01
CA LYS A 342 6.17 12.24 -18.10
C LYS A 342 5.39 12.24 -19.41
N MET A 343 4.06 12.13 -19.33
CA MET A 343 3.15 12.28 -20.46
C MET A 343 3.30 13.67 -21.10
N LEU A 344 3.25 14.73 -20.28
CA LEU A 344 3.43 16.10 -20.74
C LEU A 344 4.83 16.33 -21.34
N GLU A 345 5.88 15.80 -20.72
CA GLU A 345 7.25 15.84 -21.28
C GLU A 345 7.31 15.16 -22.65
N GLY A 346 6.72 13.97 -22.79
CA GLY A 346 6.66 13.23 -24.04
C GLY A 346 5.91 14.00 -25.14
N LEU A 347 4.75 14.57 -24.82
CA LEU A 347 3.95 15.38 -25.73
C LEU A 347 4.69 16.64 -26.19
N GLN A 348 5.35 17.35 -25.27
CA GLN A 348 6.10 18.58 -25.56
C GLN A 348 7.34 18.32 -26.43
N THR A 349 8.02 17.19 -26.22
CA THR A 349 9.22 16.83 -26.96
C THR A 349 8.93 16.05 -28.24
N GLY A 350 7.68 15.59 -28.43
CA GLY A 350 7.31 14.67 -29.51
C GLY A 350 7.86 13.25 -29.32
N ASN A 351 8.24 12.89 -28.09
CA ASN A 351 8.78 11.58 -27.77
C ASN A 351 7.64 10.56 -27.57
N ALA A 352 7.25 9.90 -28.66
CA ALA A 352 6.18 8.91 -28.66
C ALA A 352 6.44 7.73 -27.71
N ALA A 353 7.70 7.32 -27.51
CA ALA A 353 8.01 6.21 -26.59
C ALA A 353 7.75 6.60 -25.13
N LEU A 354 8.05 7.85 -24.75
CA LEU A 354 7.77 8.35 -23.41
C LEU A 354 6.26 8.53 -23.18
N VAL A 355 5.52 9.01 -24.20
CA VAL A 355 4.05 9.08 -24.16
C VAL A 355 3.44 7.69 -23.98
N SER A 356 3.93 6.70 -24.74
CA SER A 356 3.45 5.32 -24.59
C SER A 356 3.77 4.72 -23.22
N ALA A 357 4.99 4.94 -22.69
CA ALA A 357 5.36 4.47 -21.35
C ALA A 357 4.51 5.12 -20.25
N ALA A 358 4.28 6.43 -20.32
CA ALA A 358 3.41 7.10 -19.35
C ALA A 358 1.95 6.62 -19.46
N ALA A 359 1.45 6.32 -20.68
CA ALA A 359 0.09 5.84 -20.87
C ALA A 359 -0.08 4.39 -20.38
N GLU A 360 0.96 3.58 -20.54
CA GLU A 360 1.03 2.23 -19.97
C GLU A 360 0.98 2.29 -18.45
N GLU A 361 1.74 3.19 -17.82
CA GLU A 361 1.72 3.38 -16.37
C GLU A 361 0.37 3.91 -15.87
N MET A 362 -0.23 4.91 -16.53
CA MET A 362 -1.59 5.39 -16.20
C MET A 362 -2.63 4.25 -16.21
N HIS A 363 -2.50 3.32 -17.16
CA HIS A 363 -3.37 2.15 -17.21
C HIS A 363 -3.06 1.14 -16.11
N ALA A 364 -1.77 0.89 -15.81
CA ALA A 364 -1.35 -0.01 -14.75
C ALA A 364 -1.81 0.47 -13.37
N ASN A 365 -1.59 1.75 -13.06
CA ASN A 365 -2.09 2.39 -11.84
C ASN A 365 -3.63 2.33 -11.75
N ALA A 366 -4.35 2.59 -12.84
CA ALA A 366 -5.80 2.41 -12.90
C ALA A 366 -6.27 0.96 -12.66
N ALA A 367 -5.57 -0.02 -13.23
CA ALA A 367 -5.87 -1.43 -13.02
C ALA A 367 -5.61 -1.84 -11.58
N ASP A 368 -4.57 -1.30 -10.97
CA ASP A 368 -4.20 -1.58 -9.59
C ASP A 368 -5.24 -1.03 -8.59
N VAL A 369 -5.55 0.27 -8.63
CA VAL A 369 -6.58 0.84 -7.75
C VAL A 369 -7.94 0.15 -7.98
N GLY A 370 -8.24 -0.25 -9.22
CA GLY A 370 -9.45 -1.01 -9.54
C GLY A 370 -9.45 -2.44 -8.98
N GLY A 371 -8.29 -3.06 -8.81
CA GLY A 371 -8.11 -4.37 -8.17
C GLY A 371 -8.14 -4.31 -6.65
N ASN A 372 -7.63 -3.22 -6.08
CA ASN A 372 -7.59 -2.95 -4.65
C ASN A 372 -8.90 -2.40 -4.09
N ASN A 373 -9.85 -2.03 -4.95
CA ASN A 373 -11.15 -1.53 -4.56
C ASN A 373 -12.32 -2.40 -5.04
N THR A 374 -13.40 -2.38 -4.27
CA THR A 374 -14.67 -3.02 -4.60
C THR A 374 -15.76 -1.95 -4.65
N PRO A 375 -16.52 -1.86 -5.76
CA PRO A 375 -17.66 -0.96 -5.85
C PRO A 375 -18.62 -1.14 -4.67
N SER A 376 -19.21 -0.05 -4.19
CA SER A 376 -20.23 -0.06 -3.12
C SER A 376 -21.42 -0.97 -3.40
N THR A 377 -21.67 -1.27 -4.68
CA THR A 377 -22.74 -2.16 -5.13
C THR A 377 -22.31 -3.62 -5.23
N GLY A 378 -21.03 -3.93 -5.02
CA GLY A 378 -20.38 -5.23 -5.21
C GLY A 378 -19.85 -5.45 -6.64
N GLY A 379 -19.11 -6.56 -6.84
CA GLY A 379 -18.47 -6.89 -8.11
C GLY A 379 -17.02 -6.41 -8.18
N THR A 380 -16.49 -6.26 -9.39
CA THR A 380 -15.13 -5.75 -9.65
C THR A 380 -15.18 -4.61 -10.64
N TYR A 381 -14.15 -3.78 -10.67
CA TYR A 381 -13.92 -2.82 -11.75
C TYR A 381 -13.39 -3.52 -12.99
N ASN A 382 -13.84 -3.10 -14.17
CA ASN A 382 -13.21 -3.45 -15.43
C ASN A 382 -12.07 -2.45 -15.72
N SER A 383 -10.83 -2.88 -15.50
CA SER A 383 -9.61 -2.06 -15.66
C SER A 383 -9.40 -1.53 -17.07
N ASP A 384 -9.97 -2.18 -18.10
CA ASP A 384 -9.81 -1.80 -19.50
C ASP A 384 -10.91 -0.83 -19.99
N GLY A 385 -11.84 -0.46 -19.12
CA GLY A 385 -12.98 0.38 -19.49
C GLY A 385 -12.53 1.78 -19.95
N LEU A 386 -13.14 2.29 -21.02
CA LEU A 386 -12.90 3.64 -21.55
C LEU A 386 -14.00 4.64 -21.15
N THR A 387 -15.08 4.14 -20.55
CA THR A 387 -16.15 4.95 -20.00
C THR A 387 -16.49 4.42 -18.61
N ALA A 388 -17.00 5.27 -17.72
CA ALA A 388 -17.41 4.82 -16.39
C ALA A 388 -18.46 3.71 -16.43
N ALA A 389 -19.32 3.70 -17.46
CA ALA A 389 -20.29 2.63 -17.68
C ALA A 389 -19.62 1.29 -18.04
N ASP A 390 -18.58 1.31 -18.86
CA ASP A 390 -17.81 0.12 -19.22
C ASP A 390 -16.98 -0.38 -18.03
N VAL A 391 -16.42 0.53 -17.25
CA VAL A 391 -15.68 0.23 -16.02
C VAL A 391 -16.58 -0.43 -14.97
N LEU A 392 -17.83 0.02 -14.84
CA LEU A 392 -18.82 -0.56 -13.93
C LEU A 392 -19.63 -1.72 -14.53
N SER A 393 -19.30 -2.19 -15.73
CA SER A 393 -20.08 -3.23 -16.42
C SER A 393 -20.14 -4.57 -15.68
N THR A 394 -19.15 -4.83 -14.82
CA THR A 394 -19.02 -6.00 -13.95
C THR A 394 -19.49 -5.77 -12.51
N ALA A 395 -19.83 -4.52 -12.16
CA ALA A 395 -20.40 -4.21 -10.85
C ALA A 395 -21.81 -4.80 -10.73
N THR A 396 -22.16 -5.35 -9.57
CA THR A 396 -23.53 -5.81 -9.34
C THR A 396 -24.48 -4.62 -9.38
N ALA A 397 -25.57 -4.73 -10.15
CA ALA A 397 -26.54 -3.66 -10.25
C ALA A 397 -27.04 -3.27 -8.85
N ALA A 398 -26.96 -1.97 -8.51
CA ALA A 398 -27.52 -1.46 -7.27
C ALA A 398 -28.96 -1.97 -7.12
N THR A 399 -29.29 -2.60 -6.00
CA THR A 399 -30.67 -2.97 -5.72
C THR A 399 -31.49 -1.69 -5.79
N ALA A 400 -32.49 -1.62 -6.66
CA ALA A 400 -33.32 -0.44 -6.80
C ALA A 400 -33.94 -0.13 -5.44
N VAL A 401 -33.38 0.85 -4.72
CA VAL A 401 -34.00 1.37 -3.51
C VAL A 401 -35.28 2.03 -3.98
N ALA A 402 -36.42 1.41 -3.68
CA ALA A 402 -37.72 2.01 -3.94
C ALA A 402 -37.68 3.43 -3.36
N ALA A 403 -37.87 4.44 -4.22
CA ALA A 403 -37.80 5.84 -3.84
C ALA A 403 -38.60 6.04 -2.55
N ALA A 404 -37.90 6.41 -1.47
CA ALA A 404 -38.56 6.77 -0.23
C ALA A 404 -39.53 7.90 -0.57
N THR A 405 -40.80 7.67 -0.26
CA THR A 405 -41.85 8.68 -0.42
C THR A 405 -41.40 9.92 0.38
N PRO A 406 -41.41 11.13 -0.20
CA PRO A 406 -40.96 12.33 0.51
C PRO A 406 -41.69 12.44 1.85
N ALA A 407 -40.92 12.45 2.94
CA ALA A 407 -41.48 12.69 4.25
C ALA A 407 -42.13 14.07 4.27
N ALA A 408 -43.43 14.11 4.61
CA ALA A 408 -44.16 15.35 4.81
C ALA A 408 -43.44 16.21 5.86
N ALA A 409 -43.32 17.51 5.59
CA ALA A 409 -42.66 18.48 6.44
C ALA A 409 -43.11 18.37 7.91
N ALA A 410 -42.15 18.16 8.80
CA ALA A 410 -42.40 18.11 10.24
C ALA A 410 -42.84 19.51 10.75
N THR A 411 -43.98 19.54 11.42
CA THR A 411 -44.45 20.71 12.18
C THR A 411 -43.62 20.82 13.48
N PRO A 412 -43.27 22.02 13.98
CA PRO A 412 -42.41 22.16 15.16
C PRO A 412 -43.03 21.53 16.42
N ALA A 413 -42.20 20.82 17.18
CA ALA A 413 -42.56 20.05 18.36
C ALA A 413 -43.02 20.95 19.54
N ALA A 414 -44.13 20.54 20.17
CA ALA A 414 -44.48 20.94 21.53
C ALA A 414 -43.88 19.94 22.54
N ALA A 415 -43.42 20.46 23.68
CA ALA A 415 -42.57 19.77 24.63
C ALA A 415 -43.24 18.70 25.51
N ALA A 416 -42.43 17.67 25.80
CA ALA A 416 -42.32 16.82 27.00
C ALA A 416 -43.48 15.88 27.40
N THR A 417 -43.16 14.58 27.50
CA THR A 417 -43.01 13.83 28.77
C THR A 417 -42.39 12.43 28.51
N ALA A 418 -41.46 12.00 29.35
CA ALA A 418 -40.98 10.60 29.47
C ALA A 418 -41.80 9.84 30.54
N PRO A 419 -41.60 8.53 30.86
CA PRO A 419 -40.87 7.43 30.18
C PRO A 419 -41.68 6.10 30.09
N ALA A 420 -41.16 5.06 29.40
CA ALA A 420 -41.28 3.66 29.84
C ALA A 420 -40.37 2.70 29.04
N VAL A 421 -39.78 1.74 29.76
CA VAL A 421 -38.83 0.68 29.36
C VAL A 421 -39.57 -0.58 28.89
N ALA A 422 -39.08 -1.27 27.86
CA ALA A 422 -39.12 -2.74 27.74
C ALA A 422 -38.18 -3.28 26.64
N THR A 423 -37.55 -4.40 26.96
CA THR A 423 -36.45 -5.14 26.28
C THR A 423 -36.97 -6.29 25.38
N PRO A 424 -36.13 -7.13 24.72
CA PRO A 424 -36.17 -7.41 23.29
C PRO A 424 -36.77 -8.77 22.90
N ALA A 425 -36.93 -9.01 21.60
CA ALA A 425 -37.14 -10.35 21.04
C ALA A 425 -36.22 -10.62 19.83
N THR A 426 -35.55 -11.76 19.94
CA THR A 426 -34.67 -12.50 19.03
C THR A 426 -35.44 -13.32 17.98
N THR A 427 -34.85 -13.60 16.81
CA THR A 427 -34.37 -14.93 16.32
C THR A 427 -34.35 -15.05 14.79
N ASP A 428 -33.21 -15.57 14.28
CA ASP A 428 -32.99 -16.59 13.21
C ASP A 428 -33.61 -16.44 11.80
N ALA A 429 -33.09 -17.03 10.72
CA ALA A 429 -31.80 -17.61 10.29
C ALA A 429 -32.05 -18.25 8.90
N ALA A 430 -30.98 -18.36 8.07
CA ALA A 430 -30.76 -19.36 7.01
C ALA A 430 -31.69 -19.35 5.76
N ALA A 431 -31.32 -19.81 4.57
CA ALA A 431 -30.07 -20.15 3.86
C ALA A 431 -30.45 -20.62 2.43
N HIS A 432 -29.44 -20.77 1.56
CA HIS A 432 -29.38 -21.57 0.31
C HIS A 432 -29.98 -21.01 -1.00
N SER A 433 -29.48 -21.30 -2.21
CA SER A 433 -28.21 -21.75 -2.85
C SER A 433 -28.53 -22.04 -4.34
N ALA A 434 -27.51 -21.93 -5.22
CA ALA A 434 -27.33 -22.60 -6.54
C ALA A 434 -28.11 -22.08 -7.78
N ASP A 435 -27.65 -22.18 -9.05
CA ASP A 435 -26.36 -22.41 -9.76
C ASP A 435 -26.66 -22.39 -11.32
N LEU A 436 -25.61 -22.26 -12.16
CA LEU A 436 -25.45 -22.60 -13.61
C LEU A 436 -26.02 -21.63 -14.70
N ALA A 437 -25.41 -21.37 -15.88
CA ALA A 437 -24.12 -21.72 -16.51
C ALA A 437 -23.90 -20.98 -17.88
N ALA A 438 -22.61 -20.85 -18.28
CA ALA A 438 -21.96 -21.04 -19.60
C ALA A 438 -22.12 -20.10 -20.85
N GLY A 439 -20.94 -19.75 -21.42
CA GLY A 439 -20.64 -19.44 -22.85
C GLY A 439 -20.11 -18.02 -23.08
N VAL A 440 -19.06 -17.67 -23.85
CA VAL A 440 -18.24 -18.32 -24.89
C VAL A 440 -16.92 -17.52 -25.03
N ASP A 441 -15.83 -18.24 -25.31
CA ASP A 441 -14.46 -17.81 -25.66
C ASP A 441 -14.37 -17.11 -27.04
N MET A 442 -13.68 -15.97 -27.11
CA MET A 442 -13.05 -15.43 -28.33
C MET A 442 -11.82 -14.58 -27.94
N GLY A 443 -10.62 -15.12 -28.16
CA GLY A 443 -9.36 -14.48 -27.79
C GLY A 443 -8.98 -13.21 -28.56
N HIS A 444 -8.18 -12.37 -27.89
CA HIS A 444 -7.17 -11.47 -28.46
C HIS A 444 -5.94 -11.52 -27.55
N GLY A 445 -4.80 -11.87 -28.13
CA GLY A 445 -3.54 -12.08 -27.43
C GLY A 445 -2.67 -10.83 -27.28
N HIS A 446 -1.62 -11.00 -26.49
CA HIS A 446 -0.45 -10.14 -26.25
C HIS A 446 -0.52 -8.97 -25.24
N LEU A 447 -1.67 -8.64 -24.64
CA LEU A 447 -1.73 -7.74 -23.47
C LEU A 447 -1.90 -8.49 -22.13
N ALA A 448 -2.57 -9.65 -22.14
CA ALA A 448 -2.89 -10.41 -20.93
C ALA A 448 -1.67 -11.03 -20.22
N GLU A 449 -0.55 -11.23 -20.90
CA GLU A 449 0.62 -11.91 -20.32
C GLU A 449 1.52 -10.98 -19.48
N MET A 450 1.34 -9.65 -19.58
CA MET A 450 2.06 -8.65 -18.76
C MET A 450 1.22 -8.10 -17.59
N ALA A 451 -0.12 -8.12 -17.69
CA ALA A 451 -1.02 -7.78 -16.58
C ALA A 451 -0.86 -8.71 -15.34
N HIS A 452 -0.33 -9.92 -15.53
CA HIS A 452 -0.07 -10.86 -14.44
C HIS A 452 1.16 -10.51 -13.57
N HIS A 453 2.03 -9.59 -14.03
CA HIS A 453 3.17 -9.15 -13.23
C HIS A 453 2.84 -7.99 -12.28
N PHE A 454 1.71 -7.29 -12.49
CA PHE A 454 1.35 -6.08 -11.73
C PHE A 454 0.21 -6.25 -10.72
N GLN A 455 -0.49 -7.40 -10.71
CA GLN A 455 -1.53 -7.72 -9.70
C GLN A 455 -1.01 -7.85 -8.25
N HIS A 456 0.28 -7.61 -8.03
CA HIS A 456 0.96 -7.72 -6.75
C HIS A 456 1.72 -6.45 -6.36
N VAL A 457 1.57 -5.34 -7.10
CA VAL A 457 2.50 -4.20 -6.96
C VAL A 457 2.05 -3.17 -5.91
N TRP A 458 0.85 -3.28 -5.34
CA TRP A 458 0.31 -2.25 -4.44
C TRP A 458 -0.78 -2.76 -3.48
N GLY A 459 -0.69 -4.00 -2.99
CA GLY A 459 -1.74 -4.68 -2.19
C GLY A 459 -1.50 -4.73 -0.68
#